data_AF-A0A535DK89-F1
#
_entry.id   AF-A0A535DK89-F1
#
_cell.length_a   1.000
_cell.length_b   1.000
_cell.length_c   1.000
_cell.angle_alpha   90.00
_cell.angle_beta   90.00
_cell.angle_gamma   90.00
#
_symmetry.space_group_name_H-M   'P 1'
#
loop_
_entity.id
_entity.type
_entity.pdbx_description
1 polymer ?
#
loop_
_entity_poly.entity_id
_entity_poly.type
_entity_poly.pdbx_seq_one_letter_code
_entity_poly.pdbx_strand_id
1 'polypeptide(L)'
;MTDADIQGLIQSHITSGTLPAATPDSLYFVYLPPAVDVDLGGQRSCSNFCGYHDAIGGTTFYAVMPYPGCSGCVGGLQVLDALTSTSSHELCEAITDPVPGTGWYDDSNGEIGDICAWQTKQVGPWTVQLEWSNQNRGCI
;
A
#
# COMPACT_ATOMS: atom_id res chain seq x y z
N MET A 1 -3.18 -15.28 -6.03
CA MET A 1 -3.28 -14.26 -7.09
C MET A 1 -1.89 -13.71 -7.34
N THR A 2 -1.48 -13.52 -8.58
CA THR A 2 -0.21 -12.85 -8.92
C THR A 2 -0.45 -11.36 -9.09
N ASP A 3 0.61 -10.56 -8.98
CA ASP A 3 0.52 -9.14 -9.30
C ASP A 3 0.06 -8.88 -10.75
N ALA A 4 0.54 -9.69 -11.71
CA ALA A 4 0.08 -9.61 -13.10
C ALA A 4 -1.44 -9.82 -13.25
N ASP A 5 -2.05 -10.68 -12.43
CA ASP A 5 -3.51 -10.85 -12.42
C ASP A 5 -4.22 -9.57 -11.92
N ILE A 6 -3.63 -8.87 -10.94
CA ILE A 6 -4.16 -7.64 -10.36
C ILE A 6 -4.07 -6.50 -11.39
N GLN A 7 -2.91 -6.35 -12.03
CA GLN A 7 -2.72 -5.36 -13.10
C GLN A 7 -3.72 -5.56 -14.23
N GLY A 8 -3.92 -6.81 -14.67
CA GLY A 8 -4.91 -7.16 -15.69
C GLY A 8 -6.35 -6.83 -15.27
N LEU A 9 -6.70 -7.07 -14.01
CA LEU A 9 -8.02 -6.72 -13.47
C LEU A 9 -8.25 -5.21 -13.48
N ILE A 10 -7.29 -4.41 -13.01
CA ILE A 10 -7.37 -2.94 -13.00
C ILE A 10 -7.56 -2.43 -14.43
N GLN A 11 -6.71 -2.85 -15.37
CA GLN A 11 -6.77 -2.43 -16.77
C GLN A 11 -8.09 -2.80 -17.44
N SER A 12 -8.60 -4.00 -17.19
CA SER A 12 -9.90 -4.46 -17.71
C SER A 12 -11.06 -3.60 -17.18
N HIS A 13 -11.04 -3.27 -15.89
CA HIS A 13 -12.06 -2.45 -15.27
C HIS A 13 -12.02 -0.98 -15.73
N ILE A 14 -10.82 -0.42 -15.98
CA ILE A 14 -10.66 0.90 -16.60
C ILE A 14 -11.18 0.88 -18.05
N THR A 15 -10.77 -0.12 -18.84
CA THR A 15 -11.15 -0.24 -20.26
C THR A 15 -12.65 -0.41 -20.46
N SER A 16 -13.30 -1.17 -19.56
CA SER A 16 -14.75 -1.36 -19.57
C SER A 16 -15.55 -0.16 -19.04
N GLY A 17 -14.88 0.85 -18.47
CA GLY A 17 -15.52 2.00 -17.83
C GLY A 17 -16.16 1.70 -16.48
N THR A 18 -15.86 0.54 -15.88
CA THR A 18 -16.31 0.19 -14.52
C THR A 18 -15.58 1.01 -13.47
N LEU A 19 -14.28 1.22 -13.68
CA LEU A 19 -13.48 2.20 -12.93
C LEU A 19 -13.32 3.47 -13.76
N PRO A 20 -13.16 4.64 -13.11
CA PRO A 20 -12.76 5.87 -13.80
C PRO A 20 -11.49 5.66 -14.63
N ALA A 21 -11.26 6.52 -15.62
CA ALA A 21 -9.98 6.55 -16.32
C ALA A 21 -8.86 7.02 -15.38
N ALA A 22 -7.67 6.43 -15.49
CA ALA A 22 -6.51 6.85 -14.72
C ALA A 22 -6.12 8.30 -15.08
N THR A 23 -5.90 9.09 -14.04
CA THR A 23 -5.29 10.42 -14.12
C THR A 23 -4.00 10.42 -13.30
N PRO A 24 -3.15 11.45 -13.44
CA PRO A 24 -1.99 11.61 -12.56
C PRO A 24 -2.34 11.66 -11.06
N ASP A 25 -3.59 12.01 -10.71
CA ASP A 25 -4.08 12.10 -9.33
C ASP A 25 -4.96 10.88 -8.94
N SER A 26 -4.90 9.78 -9.69
CA SER A 26 -5.66 8.56 -9.43
C SER A 26 -4.79 7.48 -8.80
N LEU A 27 -5.30 6.87 -7.73
CA LEU A 27 -4.70 5.69 -7.10
C LEU A 27 -5.79 4.62 -6.91
N TYR A 28 -5.60 3.44 -7.51
CA TYR A 28 -6.55 2.34 -7.40
C TYR A 28 -6.19 1.42 -6.24
N PHE A 29 -7.00 1.44 -5.17
CA PHE A 29 -6.87 0.47 -4.08
C PHE A 29 -7.57 -0.85 -4.42
N VAL A 30 -6.84 -1.96 -4.26
CA VAL A 30 -7.34 -3.32 -4.43
C VAL A 30 -7.30 -4.04 -3.08
N TYR A 31 -8.45 -4.11 -2.43
CA TYR A 31 -8.62 -4.86 -1.18
C TYR A 31 -8.98 -6.31 -1.47
N LEU A 32 -8.17 -7.25 -0.98
CA LEU A 32 -8.39 -8.66 -1.21
C LEU A 32 -9.08 -9.32 -0.02
N PRO A 33 -9.96 -10.32 -0.27
CA PRO A 33 -10.65 -11.01 0.80
C PRO A 33 -9.71 -11.98 1.55
N PRO A 34 -10.13 -12.50 2.72
CA PRO A 34 -9.43 -13.57 3.40
C PRO A 34 -9.16 -14.76 2.48
N ALA A 35 -8.07 -15.49 2.76
CA ALA A 35 -7.59 -16.66 2.00
C ALA A 35 -7.17 -16.37 0.54
N VAL A 36 -7.10 -15.10 0.13
CA VAL A 36 -6.46 -14.69 -1.12
C VAL A 36 -5.11 -14.05 -0.81
N ASP A 37 -4.07 -14.84 -0.99
CA ASP A 37 -2.69 -14.35 -0.88
C ASP A 37 -2.17 -13.87 -2.24
N VAL A 38 -1.33 -12.83 -2.20
CA VAL A 38 -0.66 -12.21 -3.35
C VAL A 38 0.76 -12.74 -3.51
N ASP A 39 1.14 -13.01 -4.75
CA ASP A 39 2.51 -13.33 -5.16
C ASP A 39 3.04 -12.15 -5.96
N LEU A 40 4.01 -11.45 -5.37
CA LEU A 40 4.73 -10.33 -5.97
C LEU A 40 6.14 -10.81 -6.30
N GLY A 41 6.32 -11.36 -7.51
CA GLY A 41 7.63 -11.79 -7.99
C GLY A 41 8.30 -12.86 -7.11
N GLY A 42 7.52 -13.75 -6.49
CA GLY A 42 7.97 -14.79 -5.56
C GLY A 42 7.94 -14.38 -4.08
N GLN A 43 7.65 -13.12 -3.75
CA GLN A 43 7.32 -12.69 -2.39
C GLN A 43 5.84 -12.94 -2.12
N ARG A 44 5.49 -13.48 -0.94
CA ARG A 44 4.12 -13.79 -0.57
C ARG A 44 3.57 -12.79 0.43
N SER A 45 2.36 -12.30 0.20
CA SER A 45 1.62 -11.56 1.24
C SER A 45 1.51 -12.39 2.52
N CYS A 46 1.37 -11.73 3.67
CA CYS A 46 1.30 -12.39 4.98
C CYS A 46 2.56 -13.14 5.43
N SER A 47 3.62 -13.17 4.62
CA SER A 47 4.94 -13.71 4.96
C SER A 47 6.04 -12.69 4.73
N ASN A 48 5.96 -11.95 3.62
CA ASN A 48 6.98 -11.00 3.19
C ASN A 48 6.50 -9.55 3.26
N PHE A 49 5.21 -9.29 3.00
CA PHE A 49 4.61 -7.96 3.01
C PHE A 49 3.14 -8.01 3.43
N CYS A 50 2.60 -6.83 3.79
CA CYS A 50 1.22 -6.65 4.25
C CYS A 50 0.39 -5.76 3.33
N GLY A 51 1.07 -4.94 2.53
CA GLY A 51 0.56 -4.13 1.43
C GLY A 51 1.71 -3.89 0.46
N TYR A 52 1.40 -3.29 -0.68
CA TYR A 52 2.36 -2.60 -1.53
C TYR A 52 1.61 -1.63 -2.44
N HIS A 53 2.32 -0.66 -2.98
CA HIS A 53 1.89 0.14 -4.12
C HIS A 53 2.90 0.04 -5.27
N ASP A 54 2.43 0.28 -6.49
CA ASP A 54 3.25 0.22 -7.70
C ASP A 54 2.50 0.91 -8.88
N ALA A 55 3.12 0.90 -10.06
CA ALA A 55 2.60 1.55 -11.26
C ALA A 55 2.62 0.64 -12.49
N ILE A 56 1.48 0.54 -13.16
CA ILE A 56 1.39 -0.12 -14.47
C ILE A 56 1.87 0.86 -15.54
N GLY A 57 2.99 0.54 -16.19
CA GLY A 57 3.58 1.38 -17.24
C GLY A 57 3.91 2.80 -16.77
N GLY A 58 4.15 3.00 -15.46
CA GLY A 58 4.50 4.30 -14.86
C GLY A 58 3.40 5.36 -14.90
N THR A 59 2.15 5.00 -15.20
CA THR A 59 1.05 5.98 -15.39
C THR A 59 -0.27 5.57 -14.76
N THR A 60 -0.45 4.30 -14.40
CA THR A 60 -1.62 3.82 -13.65
C THR A 60 -1.16 3.33 -12.29
N PHE A 61 -1.38 4.15 -11.27
CA PHE A 61 -0.93 3.88 -9.90
C PHE A 61 -1.95 3.04 -9.15
N TYR A 62 -1.48 2.05 -8.39
CA TYR A 62 -2.34 1.16 -7.63
C TYR A 62 -1.69 0.77 -6.30
N ALA A 63 -2.52 0.40 -5.34
CA ALA A 63 -2.11 -0.12 -4.06
C ALA A 63 -2.89 -1.41 -3.77
N VAL A 64 -2.22 -2.46 -3.33
CA VAL A 64 -2.80 -3.77 -3.08
C VAL A 64 -2.77 -4.07 -1.59
N MET A 65 -3.94 -4.30 -1.02
CA MET A 65 -4.13 -4.60 0.39
C MET A 65 -4.60 -6.05 0.55
N PRO A 66 -3.67 -7.02 0.72
CA PRO A 66 -4.01 -8.35 1.23
C PRO A 66 -4.78 -8.28 2.55
N TYR A 67 -5.68 -9.23 2.78
CA TYR A 67 -6.36 -9.31 4.08
C TYR A 67 -5.36 -9.60 5.20
N PRO A 68 -5.21 -8.73 6.22
CA PRO A 68 -4.12 -8.83 7.19
C PRO A 68 -4.38 -9.90 8.27
N GLY A 69 -5.18 -10.93 8.00
CA GLY A 69 -5.60 -11.94 9.00
C GLY A 69 -4.52 -12.90 9.51
N CYS A 70 -3.27 -12.71 9.09
CA CYS A 70 -2.11 -13.47 9.51
C CYS A 70 -1.33 -12.75 10.62
N SER A 71 -0.65 -13.50 11.48
CA SER A 71 0.07 -12.93 12.62
C SER A 71 1.10 -11.86 12.23
N GLY A 72 1.77 -12.02 11.09
CA GLY A 72 2.77 -11.07 10.59
C GLY A 72 2.20 -9.70 10.20
N CYS A 73 0.94 -9.63 9.76
CA CYS A 73 0.33 -8.37 9.31
C CYS A 73 -0.68 -7.78 10.30
N VAL A 74 -1.25 -8.59 11.20
CA VAL A 74 -2.06 -8.04 12.30
C VAL A 74 -1.20 -7.22 13.25
N GLY A 75 0.03 -7.65 13.55
CA GLY A 75 0.95 -6.88 14.39
C GLY A 75 0.43 -6.58 15.81
N GLY A 76 -0.51 -7.37 16.32
CA GLY A 76 -1.17 -7.14 17.62
C GLY A 76 -2.36 -6.17 17.60
N LEU A 77 -2.73 -5.63 16.44
CA LEU A 77 -3.91 -4.78 16.25
C LEU A 77 -5.19 -5.61 16.04
N GLN A 78 -6.34 -4.94 15.93
CA GLN A 78 -7.51 -5.57 15.29
C GLN A 78 -7.30 -5.61 13.78
N VAL A 79 -7.98 -6.54 13.09
CA VAL A 79 -7.86 -6.68 11.62
C VAL A 79 -8.12 -5.38 10.89
N LEU A 80 -9.16 -4.64 11.28
CA LEU A 80 -9.50 -3.37 10.65
C LEU A 80 -8.42 -2.30 10.89
N ASP A 81 -7.88 -2.24 12.11
CA ASP A 81 -6.81 -1.30 12.46
C ASP A 81 -5.51 -1.59 11.71
N ALA A 82 -5.16 -2.87 11.56
CA ALA A 82 -4.03 -3.29 10.74
C ALA A 82 -4.24 -2.89 9.27
N LEU A 83 -5.44 -3.15 8.73
CA LEU A 83 -5.77 -2.81 7.35
C LEU A 83 -5.68 -1.30 7.11
N THR A 84 -6.21 -0.47 8.02
CA THR A 84 -6.16 0.99 7.86
C THR A 84 -4.76 1.55 8.06
N SER A 85 -3.97 0.95 8.97
CA SER A 85 -2.55 1.30 9.14
C SER A 85 -1.77 1.06 7.85
N THR A 86 -1.84 -0.14 7.27
CA THR A 86 -1.16 -0.46 6.01
C THR A 86 -1.73 0.38 4.86
N SER A 87 -3.04 0.59 4.80
CA SER A 87 -3.62 1.43 3.73
C SER A 87 -3.12 2.88 3.78
N SER A 88 -2.93 3.45 4.98
CA SER A 88 -2.37 4.80 5.12
C SER A 88 -0.89 4.88 4.75
N HIS A 89 -0.10 3.86 5.11
CA HIS A 89 1.31 3.73 4.71
C HIS A 89 1.43 3.82 3.18
N GLU A 90 0.73 2.91 2.50
CA GLU A 90 0.81 2.77 1.03
C GLU A 90 0.19 3.96 0.30
N LEU A 91 -0.83 4.60 0.88
CA LEU A 91 -1.38 5.85 0.34
C LEU A 91 -0.32 6.97 0.38
N CYS A 92 0.35 7.13 1.52
CA CYS A 92 1.30 8.21 1.72
C CYS A 92 2.54 8.02 0.84
N GLU A 93 3.04 6.81 0.73
CA GLU A 93 4.17 6.50 -0.15
C GLU A 93 3.81 6.68 -1.62
N ALA A 94 2.65 6.20 -2.07
CA ALA A 94 2.19 6.42 -3.44
C ALA A 94 2.01 7.92 -3.80
N ILE A 95 1.81 8.80 -2.81
CA ILE A 95 1.76 10.26 -3.04
C ILE A 95 3.18 10.83 -3.23
N THR A 96 4.17 10.34 -2.49
CA THR A 96 5.54 10.88 -2.50
C THR A 96 6.48 10.19 -3.49
N ASP A 97 6.17 8.95 -3.84
CA ASP A 97 6.88 8.12 -4.80
C ASP A 97 5.91 7.16 -5.52
N PRO A 98 5.10 7.65 -6.48
CA PRO A 98 4.08 6.82 -7.13
C PRO A 98 4.64 5.67 -7.99
N VAL A 99 5.94 5.67 -8.29
CA VAL A 99 6.64 4.57 -8.98
C VAL A 99 7.83 4.21 -8.10
N PRO A 100 7.74 3.17 -7.26
CA PRO A 100 8.68 2.93 -6.18
C PRO A 100 10.16 3.08 -6.57
N GLY A 101 10.88 3.89 -5.81
CA GLY A 101 12.30 4.22 -6.02
C GLY A 101 12.57 5.34 -7.04
N THR A 102 11.56 6.10 -7.46
CA THR A 102 11.74 7.24 -8.39
C THR A 102 11.45 8.61 -7.78
N GLY A 103 10.91 8.63 -6.57
CA GLY A 103 10.45 9.80 -5.84
C GLY A 103 11.22 10.03 -4.55
N TRP A 104 10.49 10.25 -3.44
CA TRP A 104 11.09 10.55 -2.15
C TRP A 104 11.51 9.26 -1.45
N TYR A 105 12.82 9.00 -1.46
CA TYR A 105 13.39 7.76 -0.97
C TYR A 105 14.65 8.04 -0.14
N ASP A 106 14.84 7.33 0.97
CA ASP A 106 16.08 7.29 1.74
C ASP A 106 16.83 5.99 1.44
N ASP A 107 18.05 6.10 0.90
CA ASP A 107 18.85 4.94 0.47
C ASP A 107 19.13 3.92 1.59
N SER A 108 19.04 4.33 2.86
CA SER A 108 19.30 3.46 4.01
C SER A 108 18.04 2.88 4.63
N ASN A 109 16.91 3.59 4.58
CA ASN A 109 15.73 3.28 5.37
C ASN A 109 14.45 3.08 4.55
N GLY A 110 14.44 3.39 3.25
CA GLY A 110 13.28 3.24 2.38
C GLY A 110 12.46 4.52 2.23
N GLU A 111 11.17 4.35 1.96
CA GLU A 111 10.22 5.43 1.77
C GLU A 111 9.74 6.02 3.12
N ILE A 112 8.86 7.03 3.06
CA ILE A 112 8.43 7.75 4.27
C ILE A 112 7.66 6.90 5.26
N GLY A 113 6.96 5.87 4.77
CA GLY A 113 6.19 4.92 5.56
C GLY A 113 7.07 3.81 6.11
N ASP A 114 8.05 3.33 5.33
CA ASP A 114 9.07 2.36 5.76
C ASP A 114 9.82 2.84 7.02
N ILE A 115 10.28 4.10 7.02
CA ILE A 115 11.00 4.69 8.16
C ILE A 115 10.14 4.66 9.43
N CYS A 116 8.82 4.74 9.27
CA CYS A 116 7.84 4.82 10.34
C CYS A 116 7.03 3.54 10.54
N ALA A 117 7.48 2.43 9.95
CA ALA A 117 6.78 1.16 9.98
C ALA A 117 6.34 0.78 11.39
N TRP A 118 5.07 0.39 11.51
CA TRP A 118 4.42 -0.05 12.77
C TRP A 118 4.23 1.05 13.83
N GLN A 119 4.55 2.30 13.53
CA GLN A 119 4.25 3.43 14.41
C GLN A 119 2.92 4.02 14.00
N THR A 120 1.92 3.97 14.88
CA THR A 120 0.54 4.35 14.55
C THR A 120 -0.01 5.41 15.49
N LYS A 121 -1.02 6.14 15.02
CA LYS A 121 -1.86 7.03 15.84
C LYS A 121 -3.33 6.86 15.49
N GLN A 122 -4.19 7.34 16.38
CA GLN A 122 -5.62 7.45 16.12
C GLN A 122 -5.93 8.76 15.40
N VAL A 123 -6.64 8.67 14.27
CA VAL A 123 -7.24 9.82 13.57
C VAL A 123 -8.75 9.56 13.48
N GLY A 124 -9.50 10.20 14.37
CA GLY A 124 -10.92 9.87 14.55
C GLY A 124 -11.07 8.41 15.01
N PRO A 125 -11.89 7.58 14.35
CA PRO A 125 -12.07 6.16 14.70
C PRO A 125 -11.03 5.23 14.04
N TRP A 126 -10.06 5.77 13.30
CA TRP A 126 -9.16 4.99 12.46
C TRP A 126 -7.75 4.96 13.02
N THR A 127 -7.14 3.76 13.00
CA THR A 127 -5.72 3.57 13.20
C THR A 127 -4.98 3.87 11.90
N VAL A 128 -4.11 4.87 11.89
CA VAL A 128 -3.27 5.22 10.73
C VAL A 128 -1.80 5.15 11.11
N GLN A 129 -0.94 4.86 10.16
CA GLN A 129 0.50 4.94 10.35
C GLN A 129 0.94 6.41 10.42
N LEU A 130 1.97 6.66 11.23
CA LEU A 130 2.73 7.90 11.19
C LEU A 130 3.65 7.89 9.98
N GLU A 131 3.98 9.07 9.46
CA GLU A 131 4.84 9.21 8.29
C GLU A 131 6.06 10.06 8.61
N TRP A 132 7.19 9.77 7.96
CA TRP A 132 8.44 10.49 8.23
C TRP A 132 8.34 11.96 7.82
N SER A 133 8.73 12.85 8.73
CA SER A 133 8.85 14.27 8.47
C SER A 133 10.29 14.75 8.63
N ASN A 134 10.91 15.19 7.54
CA ASN A 134 12.23 15.84 7.57
C ASN A 134 12.26 17.10 8.45
N GLN A 135 11.15 17.85 8.51
CA GLN A 135 11.04 19.05 9.32
C GLN A 135 11.05 18.72 10.82
N ASN A 136 10.29 17.72 11.24
CA ASN A 136 10.19 17.32 12.64
C ASN A 136 11.28 16.31 13.06
N ARG A 137 12.00 15.73 12.09
CA ARG A 137 12.99 14.67 12.28
C ARG A 137 12.41 13.47 13.03
N GLY A 138 11.21 13.06 12.61
CA GLY A 138 10.47 11.98 13.24
C GLY A 138 9.15 11.68 12.54
N CYS A 139 8.53 10.58 12.96
CA CYS A 139 7.24 10.11 12.50
C CYS A 139 6.12 10.95 13.13
N ILE A 140 5.21 11.50 12.30
CA ILE A 140 4.16 12.44 12.76
C ILE A 140 2.74 12.09 12.38
#